data_AF-A0A4D8RXU9-F1
#
_entry.id   AF-A0A4D8RXU9-F1
#
_cell.length_a   1.000
_cell.length_b   1.000
_cell.length_c   1.000
_cell.angle_alpha   90.00
_cell.angle_beta   90.00
_cell.angle_gamma   90.00
#
_symmetry.space_group_name_H-M   'P 1'
#
loop_
_entity.id
_entity.type
_entity.pdbx_description
1 polymer ?
#
loop_
_entity_poly.entity_id
_entity_poly.type
_entity_poly.pdbx_seq_one_letter_code
_entity_poly.pdbx_strand_id
1 'polypeptide(L)'
;MDRLRLMWLIIVVGNIADVIISWFGWPTELRNTDIYIFDHNLVFNMYINYIFDYGGDSISFFQLLILLISLKILLIVMIYWFTKLADKLRVSHMKWVMLLPFVLITLGVDVYDVLSLTSLVLGSL
;
A
#
# COMPACT_ATOMS: atom_id res chain seq x y z
N MET A 1 -21.63 13.03 4.29
CA MET A 1 -20.55 13.03 3.28
C MET A 1 -21.01 12.21 2.08
N ASP A 2 -20.79 12.65 0.85
CA ASP A 2 -21.11 11.87 -0.36
C ASP A 2 -20.37 10.52 -0.33
N ARG A 3 -21.06 9.42 -0.69
CA ARG A 3 -20.51 8.04 -0.67
C ARG A 3 -19.23 7.95 -1.49
N LEU A 4 -19.20 8.64 -2.63
CA LEU A 4 -18.01 8.70 -3.49
C LEU A 4 -16.83 9.35 -2.76
N ARG A 5 -17.08 10.45 -2.03
CA ARG A 5 -16.05 11.14 -1.25
C ARG A 5 -15.55 10.29 -0.08
N LEU A 6 -16.44 9.52 0.56
CA LEU A 6 -16.04 8.59 1.62
C LEU A 6 -15.10 7.50 1.11
N MET A 7 -15.39 6.91 -0.04
CA MET A 7 -14.54 5.88 -0.62
C MET A 7 -13.16 6.42 -1.00
N TRP A 8 -13.12 7.60 -1.60
CA TRP A 8 -11.86 8.29 -1.86
C TRP A 8 -11.08 8.62 -0.59
N LEU A 9 -11.77 9.07 0.46
CA LEU A 9 -11.14 9.33 1.75
C LEU A 9 -10.49 8.07 2.32
N ILE A 10 -11.21 6.93 2.31
CA ILE A 10 -10.66 5.66 2.81
C ILE A 10 -9.44 5.24 2.00
N ILE A 11 -9.51 5.30 0.67
CA ILE A 11 -8.38 4.95 -0.20
C ILE A 11 -7.17 5.84 0.11
N VAL A 12 -7.33 7.16 0.14
CA VAL A 12 -6.20 8.08 0.35
C VAL A 12 -5.63 7.94 1.76
N VAL A 13 -6.48 7.97 2.79
CA VAL A 13 -6.04 7.89 4.19
C VAL A 13 -5.45 6.53 4.50
N GLY A 14 -6.04 5.44 4.02
CA GLY A 14 -5.50 4.10 4.22
C GLY A 14 -4.12 3.91 3.59
N ASN A 15 -3.94 4.34 2.34
CA ASN A 15 -2.61 4.29 1.70
C ASN A 15 -1.57 5.18 2.40
N ILE A 16 -1.97 6.28 3.04
CA ILE A 16 -1.07 7.08 3.90
C ILE A 16 -0.74 6.32 5.18
N ALA A 17 -1.73 5.67 5.81
CA ALA A 17 -1.54 4.89 7.03
C ALA A 17 -0.58 3.72 6.80
N ASP A 18 -0.74 2.97 5.71
CA ASP A 18 0.16 1.89 5.29
C ASP A 18 1.62 2.37 5.11
N VAL A 19 1.85 3.54 4.52
CA VAL A 19 3.20 4.14 4.43
C VAL A 19 3.77 4.47 5.82
N ILE A 20 2.94 5.01 6.70
CA ILE A 20 3.34 5.34 8.08
C ILE A 20 3.68 4.06 8.85
N ILE A 21 2.85 3.02 8.76
CA ILE A 21 3.09 1.74 9.42
C ILE A 21 4.38 1.11 8.89
N SER A 22 4.58 1.10 7.57
CA SER A 22 5.81 0.62 6.94
C SER A 22 7.07 1.36 7.43
N TRP A 23 6.97 2.68 7.63
CA TRP A 23 8.07 3.48 8.20
C TRP A 23 8.47 3.01 9.60
N PHE A 24 7.51 2.64 10.45
CA PHE A 24 7.79 2.19 11.81
C PHE A 24 8.14 0.69 11.89
N GLY A 25 7.52 -0.16 11.07
CA GLY A 25 7.70 -1.61 11.10
C GLY A 25 9.03 -2.07 10.49
N TRP A 26 9.38 -1.57 9.29
CA TRP A 26 10.55 -2.05 8.54
C TRP A 26 11.89 -1.87 9.26
N PRO A 27 12.19 -0.74 9.95
CA PRO A 27 13.49 -0.60 10.63
C PRO A 27 13.72 -1.65 11.74
N THR A 28 12.65 -2.07 12.42
CA THR A 28 12.71 -3.12 13.46
C THR A 28 12.90 -4.52 12.86
N GLU A 29 12.35 -4.78 11.68
CA GLU A 29 12.43 -6.08 11.01
C GLU A 29 13.71 -6.27 10.20
N LEU A 30 14.18 -5.22 9.52
CA LEU A 30 15.49 -5.19 8.85
C LEU A 30 16.64 -5.54 9.82
N ARG A 31 16.41 -5.39 11.13
CA ARG A 31 17.37 -5.70 12.19
C ARG A 31 17.32 -7.15 12.69
N ASN A 32 16.22 -7.87 12.47
CA ASN A 32 15.97 -9.21 13.05
C ASN A 32 16.06 -10.37 12.03
N THR A 33 16.46 -10.10 10.78
CA THR A 33 16.70 -11.06 9.66
C THR A 33 15.47 -11.81 9.11
N ASP A 34 15.48 -11.95 7.78
CA ASP A 34 14.64 -12.75 6.85
C ASP A 34 13.15 -12.42 6.65
N ILE A 35 12.72 -11.19 6.91
CA ILE A 35 11.29 -10.87 6.90
C ILE A 35 10.96 -9.73 5.92
N TYR A 36 10.85 -10.11 4.63
CA TYR A 36 10.12 -9.37 3.58
C TYR A 36 8.60 -9.58 3.68
N ILE A 37 8.04 -9.64 4.90
CA ILE A 37 6.66 -10.16 5.09
C ILE A 37 5.60 -9.06 5.04
N PHE A 38 5.97 -7.77 5.07
CA PHE A 38 4.94 -6.72 5.20
C PHE A 38 4.45 -6.14 3.88
N ASP A 39 5.34 -5.88 2.92
CA ASP A 39 4.86 -5.34 1.65
C ASP A 39 4.52 -6.47 0.69
N HIS A 40 3.30 -6.99 0.80
CA HIS A 40 2.77 -7.97 -0.16
C HIS A 40 2.42 -7.34 -1.52
N ASN A 41 2.74 -6.06 -1.76
CA ASN A 41 2.58 -5.48 -3.07
C ASN A 41 3.47 -6.23 -4.07
N LEU A 42 2.81 -6.90 -5.01
CA LEU A 42 3.47 -7.71 -6.03
C LEU A 42 4.53 -6.92 -6.79
N VAL A 43 4.24 -5.67 -7.15
CA VAL A 43 5.15 -4.81 -7.92
C VAL A 43 6.36 -4.41 -7.08
N PHE A 44 6.14 -4.13 -5.80
CA PHE A 44 7.21 -3.85 -4.85
C PHE A 44 8.14 -5.06 -4.74
N ASN A 45 7.61 -6.24 -4.42
CA ASN A 45 8.39 -7.47 -4.29
C ASN A 45 9.12 -7.88 -5.58
N MET A 46 8.48 -7.74 -6.74
CA MET A 46 9.13 -7.99 -8.03
C MET A 46 10.36 -7.09 -8.23
N TYR A 47 10.24 -5.81 -7.92
CA TYR A 47 11.35 -4.85 -8.06
C TYR A 47 12.49 -5.15 -7.09
N ILE A 48 12.16 -5.45 -5.84
CA ILE A 48 13.12 -5.82 -4.80
C ILE A 48 13.87 -7.10 -5.19
N ASN A 49 13.15 -8.17 -5.54
CA ASN A 49 13.77 -9.43 -5.95
C ASN A 49 14.65 -9.25 -7.19
N TYR A 50 14.22 -8.46 -8.17
CA TYR A 50 15.05 -8.12 -9.34
C TYR A 50 16.36 -7.44 -8.95
N ILE A 51 16.37 -6.53 -7.97
CA ILE A 51 17.61 -5.88 -7.52
C ILE A 51 18.55 -6.89 -6.85
N PHE A 52 18.03 -7.76 -5.98
CA PHE A 52 18.84 -8.76 -5.29
C PHE A 52 19.41 -9.81 -6.23
N ASP A 53 18.64 -10.25 -7.23
CA ASP A 53 19.10 -11.22 -8.24
C ASP A 53 20.26 -10.69 -9.11
N TYR A 54 20.38 -9.37 -9.26
CA TYR A 54 21.42 -8.72 -10.06
C TYR A 54 22.64 -8.24 -9.24
N GLY A 55 22.81 -8.76 -8.01
CA GLY A 55 23.98 -8.47 -7.17
C GLY A 55 23.90 -7.15 -6.41
N GLY A 56 22.68 -6.65 -6.15
CA GLY A 56 22.48 -5.55 -5.20
C GLY A 56 22.69 -6.03 -3.77
N ASP A 57 23.86 -5.76 -3.19
CA ASP A 57 24.21 -6.23 -1.84
C ASP A 57 23.39 -5.59 -0.71
N SER A 58 22.75 -4.44 -0.96
CA SER A 58 21.86 -3.80 0.01
C SER A 58 20.95 -2.75 -0.64
N ILE A 59 19.71 -2.66 -0.17
CA ILE A 59 18.78 -1.58 -0.54
C ILE A 59 18.61 -0.67 0.68
N SER A 60 18.82 0.63 0.48
CA SER A 60 18.64 1.61 1.55
C SER A 60 17.17 1.73 1.94
N PHE A 61 16.89 1.85 3.24
CA PHE A 61 15.53 2.10 3.77
C PHE A 61 14.81 3.25 3.04
N PHE A 62 15.53 4.34 2.77
CA PHE A 62 14.93 5.49 2.06
C PHE A 62 14.56 5.15 0.61
N GLN A 63 15.31 4.27 -0.05
CA GLN A 63 14.97 3.82 -1.40
C GLN A 63 13.70 2.98 -1.39
N LEU A 64 13.55 2.07 -0.41
CA LEU A 64 12.33 1.29 -0.20
C LEU A 64 11.12 2.19 0.03
N LEU A 65 11.26 3.20 0.90
CA LEU A 65 10.17 4.12 1.20
C LEU A 65 9.77 4.98 -0.01
N ILE A 66 10.75 5.50 -0.77
CA ILE A 66 10.47 6.27 -1.99
C ILE A 66 9.74 5.40 -3.02
N LEU A 67 10.16 4.14 -3.17
CA LEU A 67 9.50 3.19 -4.06
C LEU A 67 8.04 2.94 -3.61
N LEU A 68 7.82 2.68 -2.32
CA LEU A 68 6.49 2.49 -1.76
C LEU A 68 5.58 3.70 -2.04
N ILE A 69 6.04 4.91 -1.69
CA ILE A 69 5.31 6.15 -1.94
C ILE A 69 4.99 6.29 -3.44
N SER A 70 5.95 5.98 -4.30
CA SER A 70 5.77 6.06 -5.76
C SER A 70 4.69 5.07 -6.24
N LEU A 71 4.68 3.84 -5.73
CA LEU A 71 3.65 2.84 -6.05
C LEU A 71 2.27 3.27 -5.55
N LYS A 72 2.17 3.85 -4.35
CA LYS A 72 0.89 4.32 -3.79
C LYS A 72 0.34 5.50 -4.60
N ILE A 73 1.19 6.44 -5.01
CA ILE A 73 0.80 7.54 -5.93
C ILE A 73 0.32 6.97 -7.26
N LEU A 74 1.06 6.03 -7.85
CA LEU A 74 0.69 5.38 -9.11
C LEU A 74 -0.67 4.68 -8.99
N LEU A 75 -0.92 3.97 -7.90
CA LEU A 75 -2.20 3.33 -7.60
C LEU A 75 -3.34 4.35 -7.53
N ILE A 76 -3.17 5.44 -6.78
CA ILE A 76 -4.19 6.50 -6.66
C ILE A 76 -4.50 7.13 -8.02
N VAL A 77 -3.46 7.40 -8.83
CA VAL A 77 -3.62 7.93 -10.19
C VAL A 77 -4.36 6.94 -11.08
N MET A 78 -4.05 5.66 -11.01
CA MET A 78 -4.74 4.61 -11.77
C MET A 78 -6.22 4.53 -11.39
N ILE A 79 -6.53 4.53 -10.08
CA ILE A 79 -7.92 4.53 -9.59
C ILE A 79 -8.65 5.80 -10.06
N TYR A 80 -7.97 6.95 -10.08
CA TYR A 80 -8.56 8.20 -10.56
C TYR A 80 -8.98 8.07 -12.03
N TRP A 81 -8.08 7.60 -12.90
CA TRP A 81 -8.41 7.38 -14.31
C TRP A 81 -9.48 6.31 -14.51
N PHE A 82 -9.48 5.26 -13.69
CA PHE A 82 -10.55 4.26 -13.68
C PHE A 82 -11.91 4.87 -13.33
N THR A 83 -11.99 5.78 -12.35
CA THR A 83 -13.26 6.49 -12.07
C THR A 83 -13.66 7.46 -13.17
N LYS A 84 -12.71 8.05 -13.90
CA LYS A 84 -12.99 8.87 -15.08
C LYS A 84 -13.51 8.05 -16.26
N LEU A 85 -13.11 6.79 -16.37
CA LEU A 85 -13.67 5.87 -17.38
C LEU A 85 -15.19 5.70 -17.20
N ALA A 86 -15.68 5.70 -15.95
CA ALA A 86 -17.11 5.63 -15.65
C ALA A 86 -17.90 6.81 -16.22
N ASP A 87 -17.31 8.03 -16.22
CA ASP A 87 -17.92 9.20 -16.86
C ASP A 87 -18.04 9.00 -18.36
N LYS A 88 -16.99 8.48 -19.00
CA LYS A 88 -16.95 8.23 -20.44
C LYS A 88 -17.95 7.16 -20.88
N LEU A 89 -18.15 6.14 -20.04
CA LEU A 89 -19.10 5.05 -20.27
C LEU A 89 -20.55 5.38 -19.85
N ARG A 90 -20.83 6.62 -19.41
CA ARG A 90 -22.15 7.07 -18.95
C ARG A 90 -22.70 6.29 -17.74
N VAL A 91 -21.82 5.71 -16.93
CA VAL A 91 -22.16 5.00 -15.67
C VAL A 91 -21.67 5.76 -14.44
N SER A 92 -21.65 7.10 -14.51
CA SER A 92 -21.14 7.97 -13.46
C SER A 92 -21.84 7.81 -12.09
N HIS A 93 -23.11 7.39 -12.10
CA HIS A 93 -23.88 7.09 -10.88
C HIS A 93 -23.36 5.85 -10.12
N MET A 94 -22.61 4.97 -10.78
CA MET A 94 -22.05 3.73 -10.19
C MET A 94 -20.58 3.87 -9.76
N LYS A 95 -19.97 5.05 -9.85
CA LYS A 95 -18.55 5.26 -9.50
C LYS A 95 -18.19 4.76 -8.11
N TRP A 96 -19.09 4.91 -7.14
CA TRP A 96 -18.88 4.42 -5.79
C TRP A 96 -18.77 2.89 -5.77
N VAL A 97 -19.63 2.17 -6.48
CA VAL A 97 -19.55 0.70 -6.58
C VAL A 97 -18.22 0.27 -7.20
N MET A 98 -17.74 1.01 -8.21
CA MET A 98 -16.46 0.74 -8.87
C MET A 98 -15.25 0.94 -7.93
N LEU A 99 -15.36 1.82 -6.92
CA LEU A 99 -14.31 2.03 -5.92
C LEU A 99 -14.31 0.99 -4.80
N LEU A 100 -15.42 0.28 -4.61
CA LEU A 100 -15.61 -0.69 -3.53
C LEU A 100 -14.50 -1.76 -3.44
N PRO A 101 -14.06 -2.42 -4.53
CA PRO A 101 -12.96 -3.39 -4.44
C PRO A 101 -11.66 -2.75 -3.94
N PHE A 102 -11.34 -1.52 -4.35
CA PHE A 102 -10.14 -0.82 -3.90
C PHE A 102 -10.21 -0.46 -2.42
N VAL A 103 -11.37 -0.01 -1.95
CA VAL A 103 -11.62 0.27 -0.53
C VAL A 103 -11.44 -0.99 0.32
N LEU A 104 -12.01 -2.13 -0.12
CA LEU A 104 -11.89 -3.40 0.60
C LEU A 104 -10.44 -3.87 0.68
N ILE A 105 -9.68 -3.75 -0.43
CA ILE A 105 -8.26 -4.12 -0.44
C ILE A 105 -7.48 -3.20 0.50
N THR A 106 -7.66 -1.87 0.42
CA THR A 106 -6.97 -0.92 1.30
C THR A 106 -7.24 -1.22 2.78
N LEU A 107 -8.51 -1.39 3.16
CA LEU A 107 -8.85 -1.72 4.55
C LEU A 107 -8.29 -3.08 4.98
N GLY A 108 -8.31 -4.08 4.11
CA GLY A 108 -7.77 -5.41 4.40
C GLY A 108 -6.27 -5.37 4.65
N VAL A 109 -5.53 -4.61 3.83
CA VAL A 109 -4.09 -4.38 4.00
C VAL A 109 -3.81 -3.61 5.28
N ASP A 110 -4.49 -2.48 5.52
CA ASP A 110 -4.28 -1.68 6.73
C ASP A 110 -4.53 -2.49 8.02
N VAL A 111 -5.56 -3.34 8.04
CA VAL A 111 -5.83 -4.23 9.18
C VAL A 111 -4.69 -5.23 9.38
N TYR A 112 -4.19 -5.83 8.30
CA TYR A 112 -3.07 -6.76 8.36
C TYR A 112 -1.79 -6.07 8.85
N ASP A 113 -1.49 -4.87 8.37
CA ASP A 113 -0.31 -4.10 8.76
C ASP A 113 -0.36 -3.75 10.24
N VAL A 114 -1.51 -3.31 10.74
CA VAL A 114 -1.70 -3.02 12.17
C VAL A 114 -1.50 -4.27 13.02
N LEU A 115 -2.12 -5.40 12.65
CA LEU A 115 -1.95 -6.66 13.39
C LEU A 115 -0.49 -7.09 13.44
N SER A 116 0.19 -6.99 12.30
CA SER A 116 1.55 -7.46 12.16
C SER A 116 2.52 -6.53 12.91
N LEU A 117 2.36 -5.21 12.85
CA LEU A 117 3.13 -4.25 13.68
C LEU A 117 2.90 -4.50 15.18
N THR A 118 1.64 -4.72 15.59
CA THR A 118 1.32 -4.96 17.01
C THR A 118 1.97 -6.26 17.50
N SER A 119 1.99 -7.31 16.67
CA SER A 119 2.66 -8.58 16.99
C SER A 119 4.18 -8.42 17.15
N LEU A 120 4.79 -7.59 16.31
CA LEU A 120 6.22 -7.26 16.37
C LEU A 120 6.56 -6.53 17.68
N VAL A 121 5.75 -5.53 18.04
CA VAL A 121 5.94 -4.75 19.27
C VAL A 121 5.76 -5.62 20.51
N LEU A 122 4.69 -6.42 20.57
CA LEU A 122 4.40 -7.28 21.72
C LEU A 122 5.37 -8.46 21.86
N GLY A 123 5.88 -9.00 20.75
CA GLY A 123 6.89 -10.06 20.75
C GLY A 123 8.29 -9.58 21.14
N SER A 124 8.51 -8.26 21.19
CA SER A 124 9.80 -7.64 21.55
C SER A 124 9.90 -7.21 23.03
N LEU A 125 8.81 -7.38 23.81
CA LEU A 125 8.74 -7.14 25.26
C LEU A 125 8.95 -8.44 26.06
#